data_AF-A0A6P1NWR1-F1
#
_entry.id   AF-A0A6P1NWR1-F1
#
_cell.length_a   1.000
_cell.length_b   1.000
_cell.length_c   1.000
_cell.angle_alpha   90.00
_cell.angle_beta   90.00
_cell.angle_gamma   90.00
#
_symmetry.space_group_name_H-M   'P 1'
#
loop_
_entity.id
_entity.type
_entity.pdbx_description
1 polymer ?
#
loop_
_entity_poly.entity_id
_entity_poly.type
_entity_poly.pdbx_seq_one_letter_code
_entity_poly.pdbx_strand_id
1 'polypeptide(L)' 'MRTVLVFKTSVRTSHGVQQVAPLLNQLLDATERWNFDLQDCDHILRVEAKAVTPSVIIDKMQQAGFLCAELED' A
#
# COMPACT_ATOMS: atom_id res chain seq x y z
N MET A 1 0.24 15.87 -11.71
CA MET A 1 -0.97 15.27 -11.11
C MET A 1 -0.49 14.11 -10.25
N ARG A 2 -0.99 13.99 -9.01
CA ARG A 2 -0.72 12.81 -8.16
C ARG A 2 -1.89 11.86 -8.35
N THR A 3 -1.62 10.57 -8.49
CA THR A 3 -2.64 9.54 -8.59
C THR A 3 -2.82 8.93 -7.21
N VAL A 4 -4.07 8.76 -6.81
CA VAL A 4 -4.42 8.10 -5.56
C VAL A 4 -4.78 6.68 -5.91
N LEU A 5 -3.93 5.75 -5.52
CA LEU A 5 -4.11 4.32 -5.71
C LEU A 5 -4.69 3.74 -4.43
N VAL A 6 -5.72 2.91 -4.56
CA VAL A 6 -6.39 2.25 -3.43
C VAL A 6 -6.20 0.76 -3.59
N PHE A 7 -5.75 0.11 -2.52
CA PHE A 7 -5.47 -1.32 -2.51
C PHE A 7 -6.18 -1.98 -1.34
N LYS A 8 -6.76 -3.15 -1.60
CA LYS A 8 -7.21 -4.05 -0.55
C LYS A 8 -6.05 -4.93 -0.13
N THR A 9 -5.75 -4.95 1.17
CA THR A 9 -4.64 -5.73 1.71
C THR A 9 -5.13 -6.77 2.71
N SER A 10 -4.29 -7.76 3.04
CA SER A 10 -4.53 -8.64 4.20
C SER A 10 -3.82 -8.17 5.47
N VAL A 11 -3.32 -6.93 5.50
CA VAL A 11 -2.64 -6.37 6.66
C VAL A 11 -3.68 -5.93 7.70
N ARG A 12 -3.85 -6.76 8.74
CA ARG A 12 -4.87 -6.53 9.78
C ARG A 12 -4.36 -5.91 11.07
N THR A 13 -3.05 -5.94 11.24
CA THR A 13 -2.41 -5.57 12.50
C THR A 13 -1.37 -4.49 12.27
N SER A 14 -1.15 -3.67 13.28
CA SER A 14 -0.08 -2.67 13.29
C SER A 14 1.29 -3.30 13.05
N HIS A 15 1.49 -4.55 13.48
CA HIS A 15 2.72 -5.30 13.20
C HIS A 15 2.90 -5.57 11.70
N GLY A 16 1.83 -6.00 11.00
CA GLY A 16 1.88 -6.15 9.56
C GLY A 16 2.20 -4.81 8.88
N VAL A 17 1.57 -3.71 9.31
CA VAL A 17 1.88 -2.37 8.79
C VAL A 17 3.35 -2.03 9.02
N GLN A 18 3.93 -2.30 10.20
CA GLN A 18 5.35 -2.07 10.45
C GLN A 18 6.28 -2.91 9.57
N GLN A 19 5.84 -4.09 9.13
CA GLN A 19 6.61 -4.90 8.16
C GLN A 19 6.53 -4.32 6.76
N VAL A 20 5.38 -3.78 6.34
CA VAL A 20 5.22 -3.21 5.00
C VAL A 20 5.71 -1.76 4.89
N ALA A 21 5.62 -0.98 5.96
CA ALA A 21 6.04 0.41 6.02
C ALA A 21 7.44 0.67 5.44
N PRO A 22 8.50 -0.09 5.80
CA PRO A 22 9.82 0.10 5.21
C PRO A 22 9.85 -0.26 3.72
N LEU A 23 9.07 -1.24 3.26
CA LEU A 23 8.98 -1.61 1.85
C LEU A 23 8.34 -0.49 1.03
N LEU A 24 7.24 0.08 1.53
CA LEU A 24 6.57 1.21 0.91
C LEU A 24 7.47 2.45 0.93
N ASN A 25 8.16 2.75 2.04
CA ASN A 25 9.11 3.86 2.12
C ASN A 25 10.35 3.69 1.24
N GLN A 26 10.74 2.46 0.90
CA GLN A 26 11.80 2.20 -0.08
C GLN A 26 11.30 2.34 -1.52
N LEU A 27 10.02 2.03 -1.76
CA LEU A 27 9.42 2.10 -3.08
C LEU A 27 9.02 3.52 -3.46
N LEU A 28 8.55 4.27 -2.46
CA LEU A 28 7.97 5.59 -2.61
C LEU A 28 9.02 6.65 -2.29
N ASP A 29 9.05 7.70 -3.10
CA ASP A 29 9.87 8.88 -2.85
C ASP A 29 9.37 9.64 -1.62
N ALA A 30 10.25 10.47 -1.04
CA ALA A 30 9.90 11.33 0.11
C ALA A 30 8.72 12.30 -0.14
N THR A 31 8.32 12.47 -1.41
CA THR A 31 7.19 13.32 -1.82
C THR A 31 5.86 12.58 -1.94
N GLU A 32 5.90 11.25 -1.85
CA GLU A 32 4.77 10.35 -1.96
C GLU A 32 4.31 9.95 -0.55
N ARG A 33 3.03 9.64 -0.44
CA ARG A 33 2.41 9.35 0.87
C ARG A 33 1.61 8.08 0.78
N TRP A 34 1.54 7.36 1.88
CA TRP A 34 0.68 6.19 2.00
C TRP A 34 0.01 6.19 3.37
N ASN A 35 -1.18 5.60 3.43
CA ASN A 35 -1.95 5.46 4.65
C ASN A 35 -2.62 4.09 4.68
N PHE A 36 -2.50 3.40 5.80
CA PHE A 36 -3.27 2.18 6.05
C PHE A 36 -4.52 2.52 6.84
N ASP A 37 -5.67 2.15 6.30
CA ASP A 37 -6.93 2.17 7.01
C ASP A 37 -7.12 0.83 7.74
N LEU A 38 -6.72 0.82 9.01
CA LEU A 38 -6.93 -0.30 9.92
C LEU A 38 -8.27 -0.22 10.67
N GLN A 39 -8.98 0.90 10.55
CA GLN A 39 -10.30 1.05 11.16
C GLN A 39 -11.37 0.38 10.29
N ASP A 40 -11.14 0.37 8.98
CA ASP A 40 -11.97 -0.35 8.04
C ASP A 40 -11.73 -1.87 8.11
N CYS A 41 -12.81 -2.64 8.15
CA CYS A 41 -12.72 -4.12 8.12
C CYS A 41 -12.08 -4.64 6.83
N ASP A 42 -12.03 -3.79 5.80
CA ASP A 42 -11.47 -4.10 4.50
C ASP A 42 -9.96 -3.91 4.39
N HIS A 43 -9.27 -3.40 5.42
CA HIS A 43 -7.80 -3.29 5.48
C HIS A 43 -7.19 -2.61 4.24
N ILE A 44 -7.68 -1.40 3.98
CA ILE A 44 -7.38 -0.64 2.77
C ILE A 44 -6.04 0.09 2.92
N LEU A 45 -5.18 -0.02 1.91
CA LEU A 45 -3.98 0.77 1.75
C LEU A 45 -4.24 1.84 0.68
N ARG A 46 -4.07 3.10 1.05
CA ARG A 46 -4.17 4.23 0.14
C ARG A 46 -2.79 4.80 -0.12
N VAL A 47 -2.39 4.92 -1.38
CA VAL A 47 -1.09 5.43 -1.77
C VAL A 47 -1.25 6.60 -2.73
N GLU A 48 -0.68 7.73 -2.37
CA GLU A 48 -0.58 8.94 -3.18
C GLU A 48 0.80 9.00 -3.82
N ALA A 49 0.89 8.51 -5.05
CA ALA A 49 2.12 8.45 -5.82
C ALA A 49 1.99 9.22 -7.13
N LYS A 50 3.12 9.62 -7.71
CA LYS A 50 3.14 10.27 -9.03
C LYS A 50 3.78 9.42 -10.09
N ALA A 51 4.82 8.66 -9.73
CA ALA A 51 5.61 7.87 -10.67
C ALA A 51 5.46 6.36 -10.44
N VAL A 52 5.00 5.93 -9.27
CA VAL A 52 4.80 4.52 -8.94
C VAL A 52 3.53 3.97 -9.58
N THR A 53 3.65 2.78 -10.16
CA THR A 53 2.54 2.00 -10.69
C THR A 53 1.98 1.03 -9.64
N PRO A 54 0.67 0.78 -9.68
CA PRO A 54 0.00 -0.09 -8.70
C PRO A 54 0.51 -1.52 -8.71
N SER A 55 0.84 -2.03 -9.90
CA SER A 55 1.42 -3.37 -10.08
C SER A 55 2.72 -3.58 -9.29
N VAL A 56 3.56 -2.55 -9.15
CA VAL A 56 4.80 -2.63 -8.37
C VAL A 56 4.51 -2.73 -6.87
N ILE A 57 3.52 -1.98 -6.38
CA ILE A 57 3.08 -2.05 -4.98
C ILE A 57 2.52 -3.44 -4.69
N ILE A 58 1.69 -3.99 -5.58
CA ILE A 58 1.11 -5.33 -5.45
C ILE A 58 2.20 -6.40 -5.37
N ASP A 59 3.16 -6.37 -6.30
CA ASP A 59 4.28 -7.33 -6.33
C ASP A 59 5.11 -7.27 -5.03
N LYS A 60 5.39 -6.07 -4.54
CA LYS A 60 6.13 -5.88 -3.28
C LYS A 60 5.39 -6.42 -2.06
N MET A 61 4.09 -6.20 -1.99
CA MET A 61 3.25 -6.72 -0.92
C MET A 61 3.20 -8.26 -0.95
N GLN A 62 3.06 -8.84 -2.14
CA GLN A 62 3.06 -10.29 -2.32
C GLN A 62 4.41 -10.91 -1.95
N GLN A 63 5.53 -10.27 -2.32
CA GLN A 63 6.88 -10.69 -1.90
C GLN A 63 7.06 -10.66 -0.37
N ALA A 64 6.38 -9.75 0.31
CA ALA A 64 6.37 -9.67 1.77
C ALA A 64 5.44 -10.71 2.43
N GLY A 65 4.70 -11.50 1.63
CA GLY A 65 3.75 -12.51 2.11
C GLY A 65 2.36 -11.95 2.40
N PHE A 66 2.05 -10.74 1.95
CA PHE A 66 0.74 -10.12 2.13
C PHE A 66 -0.05 -10.12 0.81
N LEU A 67 -1.34 -10.43 0.87
CA LEU A 67 -2.23 -10.22 -0.25
C LEU A 67 -2.43 -8.71 -0.44
N CYS A 68 -2.31 -8.26 -1.69
CA CYS A 68 -2.59 -6.91 -2.14
C CYS A 68 -3.29 -7.00 -3.49
N ALA A 69 -4.42 -6.29 -3.62
CA ALA A 69 -5.16 -6.16 -4.87
C ALA A 69 -5.56 -4.70 -5.02
N GLU A 70 -5.34 -4.14 -6.21
CA GLU A 70 -5.84 -2.80 -6.53
C GLU A 70 -7.37 -2.81 -6.57
N LEU A 71 -7.97 -1.75 -6.03
CA LEU A 71 -9.39 -1.46 -6.13
C LEU A 71 -9.55 -0.28 -7.09
N GLU A 72 -10.08 -0.57 -8.28
CA GLU A 72 -10.61 0.46 -9.19
C GLU A 72 -12.06 0.74 -8.78
N ASP A 73 -12.39 2.02 -8.57
CA ASP A 73 -13.77 2.51 -8.41
C ASP A 73 -14.31 3.01 -9.76
#